data_AF-A0A964PGA0-F1
#
_entry.id   AF-A0A964PGA0-F1
#
_cell.length_a   1.000
_cell.length_b   1.000
_cell.length_c   1.000
_cell.angle_alpha   90.00
_cell.angle_beta   90.00
_cell.angle_gamma   90.00
#
_symmetry.space_group_name_H-M   'P 1'
#
loop_
_entity.id
_entity.type
_entity.pdbx_description
1 polymer ?
#
loop_
_entity_poly.entity_id
_entity_poly.type
_entity_poly.pdbx_seq_one_letter_code
_entity_poly.pdbx_strand_id
1 'polypeptide(L)'
;MILELITAMLLGALVLWMALGALGTQTTDDGLEEADPLEETPRGRALLAIKELEFDRATGKVSDEDYQSIRGRLAFEATEVLGRSAAVSAPAVTTLRGCPQCGPRPEAGARFCSACGFPAA
;
A
#
# COMPACT_ATOMS: atom_id res chain seq x y z
N MET A 1 -27.74 3.18 -52.15
CA MET A 1 -27.74 1.80 -51.61
C MET A 1 -26.40 1.41 -51.01
N ILE A 2 -25.30 1.37 -51.79
CA ILE A 2 -23.98 0.95 -51.26
C ILE A 2 -23.43 1.94 -50.22
N LEU A 3 -23.60 3.25 -50.42
CA LEU A 3 -23.13 4.27 -49.48
C LEU A 3 -23.81 4.19 -48.11
N GLU A 4 -25.14 3.98 -48.09
CA GLU A 4 -25.95 3.79 -46.88
C GLU A 4 -25.51 2.54 -46.07
N LEU A 5 -25.11 1.47 -46.77
CA LEU A 5 -24.61 0.26 -46.12
C LEU A 5 -23.24 0.48 -45.49
N ILE A 6 -22.36 1.25 -46.14
CA ILE A 6 -21.03 1.58 -45.61
C ILE A 6 -21.15 2.47 -44.37
N THR A 7 -22.02 3.48 -44.38
CA THR A 7 -22.22 4.37 -43.23
C THR A 7 -22.78 3.62 -42.03
N ALA A 8 -23.77 2.75 -42.23
CA ALA A 8 -24.32 1.92 -41.16
C ALA A 8 -23.27 0.96 -40.58
N MET A 9 -22.44 0.35 -41.42
CA MET A 9 -21.39 -0.58 -40.98
C MET A 9 -20.29 0.14 -40.18
N LEU A 10 -19.86 1.34 -40.61
CA LEU A 10 -18.85 2.13 -39.90
C LEU A 10 -19.35 2.59 -38.53
N LEU A 11 -20.60 3.05 -38.44
CA LEU A 11 -21.21 3.43 -37.16
C LEU A 11 -21.32 2.23 -36.22
N GLY A 12 -21.76 1.08 -36.72
CA GLY A 12 -21.83 -0.16 -35.94
C GLY A 12 -20.46 -0.61 -35.44
N ALA A 13 -19.43 -0.58 -36.29
CA ALA A 13 -18.06 -0.94 -35.92
C ALA A 13 -17.46 0.03 -34.89
N LEU A 14 -17.75 1.33 -34.99
CA LEU A 14 -17.32 2.34 -34.02
C LEU A 14 -17.94 2.09 -32.64
N VAL A 15 -19.25 1.85 -32.59
CA VAL A 15 -19.97 1.53 -31.34
C VAL A 15 -19.43 0.23 -30.74
N LEU A 16 -19.20 -0.80 -31.56
CA LEU A 16 -18.64 -2.07 -31.12
C LEU A 16 -17.21 -1.90 -30.57
N TRP A 17 -16.36 -1.13 -31.25
CA TRP A 17 -15.01 -0.85 -30.79
C TRP A 17 -15.02 -0.09 -29.46
N MET A 18 -15.91 0.90 -29.31
CA MET A 18 -16.06 1.67 -28.07
C MET A 18 -16.57 0.79 -26.92
N ALA A 19 -17.47 -0.15 -27.20
CA ALA A 19 -17.94 -1.14 -26.23
C ALA A 19 -16.85 -2.16 -25.84
N LEU A 20 -16.04 -2.63 -26.80
CA LEU A 20 -14.91 -3.53 -26.54
C LEU A 20 -13.77 -2.82 -25.77
N GLY A 21 -13.52 -1.55 -26.07
CA GLY A 21 -12.58 -0.72 -25.32
C GLY A 21 -13.04 -0.47 -23.88
N ALA A 22 -14.34 -0.26 -23.68
CA ALA A 22 -14.93 -0.13 -22.34
C ALA A 22 -14.86 -1.44 -21.54
N LEU A 23 -14.94 -2.60 -22.20
CA LEU A 23 -14.83 -3.91 -21.55
C LEU A 23 -13.47 -4.15 -20.87
N GLY A 24 -12.39 -3.51 -21.35
CA GLY A 24 -11.06 -3.58 -20.74
C GLY A 24 -10.86 -2.65 -19.54
N THR A 25 -11.78 -1.70 -19.31
CA THR A 25 -11.74 -0.76 -18.17
C THR A 25 -12.88 -0.97 -17.19
N GLN A 26 -13.64 -2.06 -17.31
CA GLN A 26 -14.55 -2.46 -16.25
C GLN A 26 -13.74 -2.99 -15.08
N THR A 27 -13.37 -2.09 -14.17
CA THR A 27 -13.43 -2.42 -12.75
C THR A 27 -14.89 -2.74 -12.47
N THR A 28 -15.26 -4.00 -12.67
CA THR A 28 -16.50 -4.59 -12.17
C THR A 28 -16.44 -4.51 -10.65
N ASP A 29 -16.93 -3.40 -10.12
CA ASP A 29 -17.57 -3.32 -8.80
C ASP A 29 -18.93 -4.04 -8.92
N ASP A 30 -18.87 -5.33 -9.23
CA ASP A 30 -20.03 -6.21 -9.28
C ASP A 30 -19.86 -7.12 -8.07
N GLY A 31 -20.65 -6.84 -7.04
CA GLY A 31 -20.63 -7.50 -5.74
C GLY A 31 -21.06 -8.96 -5.82
N LEU A 32 -20.15 -9.80 -6.31
CA LEU A 32 -20.01 -11.16 -5.84
C LEU A 32 -19.00 -11.10 -4.69
N GLU A 33 -19.23 -11.85 -3.63
CA GLU A 33 -18.37 -11.95 -2.44
C GLU A 33 -16.99 -12.52 -2.84
N GLU A 34 -16.19 -11.69 -3.49
CA GLU A 34 -14.80 -11.91 -3.81
C GLU A 34 -14.07 -11.63 -2.52
N ALA A 35 -13.55 -12.69 -1.89
CA ALA A 35 -12.74 -12.59 -0.68
C ALA A 35 -11.81 -11.38 -0.86
N ASP A 36 -11.93 -10.40 0.05
CA ASP A 36 -11.13 -9.18 -0.01
C ASP A 36 -9.69 -9.62 -0.29
N PRO A 37 -8.98 -9.11 -1.31
CA PRO A 37 -7.60 -9.51 -1.58
C PRO A 37 -6.69 -9.37 -0.34
N LEU A 38 -7.14 -8.63 0.67
CA LEU A 38 -6.57 -8.63 2.01
C LEU A 38 -6.76 -9.97 2.79
N GLU A 39 -7.90 -10.63 2.72
CA GLU A 39 -8.16 -11.92 3.40
C GLU A 39 -7.31 -13.08 2.86
N GLU A 40 -7.01 -13.09 1.56
CA GLU A 40 -6.19 -14.14 0.96
C GLU A 40 -4.69 -13.93 1.22
N THR A 41 -4.26 -12.67 1.37
CA THR A 41 -2.85 -12.35 1.59
C THR A 41 -2.50 -12.41 3.09
N PRO A 42 -1.32 -12.95 3.47
CA PRO A 42 -0.85 -12.90 4.85
C PRO A 42 -0.81 -11.48 5.42
N ARG A 43 -0.52 -10.50 4.57
CA ARG A 43 -0.52 -9.07 4.91
C ARG A 43 -1.91 -8.58 5.28
N GLY A 44 -2.91 -8.87 4.47
CA GLY A 44 -4.24 -8.32 4.72
C GLY A 44 -4.95 -9.01 5.88
N ARG A 45 -4.68 -10.30 6.16
CA ARG A 45 -5.12 -10.96 7.41
C ARG A 45 -4.60 -10.26 8.66
N ALA A 46 -3.32 -9.86 8.67
CA ALA A 46 -2.75 -9.10 9.78
C ALA A 46 -3.39 -7.71 9.92
N LEU A 47 -3.72 -7.04 8.82
CA LEU A 47 -4.38 -5.73 8.82
C LEU A 47 -5.85 -5.82 9.26
N LEU A 48 -6.58 -6.84 8.83
CA LEU A 48 -7.96 -7.13 9.25
C LEU A 48 -8.03 -7.40 10.75
N ALA A 49 -7.11 -8.21 11.28
CA ALA A 49 -7.05 -8.49 12.71
C ALA A 49 -6.76 -7.24 13.56
N ILE A 50 -5.96 -6.29 13.06
CA ILE A 50 -5.78 -4.98 13.71
C ILE A 50 -7.08 -4.17 13.68
N LYS A 51 -7.79 -4.17 12.54
CA LYS A 51 -9.04 -3.43 12.37
C LYS A 51 -10.17 -3.96 13.27
N GLU A 52 -10.27 -5.28 13.42
CA GLU A 52 -11.22 -5.92 14.33
C GLU A 52 -10.92 -5.56 15.79
N LEU A 53 -9.65 -5.58 16.19
CA LEU A 53 -9.23 -5.18 17.53
C LEU A 53 -9.56 -3.70 17.82
N GLU A 54 -9.37 -2.81 16.84
CA GLU A 54 -9.74 -1.39 16.97
C GLU A 54 -11.25 -1.20 17.13
N PHE A 55 -12.05 -2.03 16.46
CA PHE A 55 -13.50 -2.07 16.62
C PHE A 55 -13.90 -2.58 18.01
N ASP A 56 -13.26 -3.63 18.50
CA ASP A 56 -13.51 -4.16 19.85
C ASP A 56 -13.16 -3.14 20.94
N ARG A 57 -12.10 -2.35 20.77
CA ARG A 57 -11.81 -1.21 21.65
C ARG A 57 -12.90 -0.13 21.55
N ALA A 58 -13.29 0.25 20.33
CA ALA A 58 -14.31 1.29 20.12
C ALA A 58 -15.69 0.90 20.71
N THR A 59 -15.99 -0.40 20.73
CA THR A 59 -17.21 -0.95 21.35
C THR A 59 -17.06 -1.22 22.86
N GLY A 60 -15.87 -1.01 23.43
CA GLY A 60 -15.59 -1.20 24.85
C GLY A 60 -15.46 -2.67 25.29
N LYS A 61 -15.29 -3.60 24.34
CA LYS A 61 -15.05 -5.03 24.65
C LYS A 61 -13.62 -5.30 25.13
N VAL A 62 -12.68 -4.42 24.76
CA VAL A 62 -11.26 -4.54 25.10
C VAL A 62 -10.82 -3.27 25.83
N SER A 63 -10.05 -3.43 26.92
CA SER A 63 -9.47 -2.32 27.67
C SER A 63 -8.31 -1.67 26.92
N ASP A 64 -7.99 -0.41 27.22
CA ASP A 64 -6.87 0.28 26.56
C ASP A 64 -5.51 -0.39 26.83
N GLU A 65 -5.32 -0.97 28.02
CA GLU A 65 -4.10 -1.70 28.39
C GLU A 65 -3.94 -2.98 27.55
N ASP A 66 -5.01 -3.78 27.45
CA ASP A 66 -5.01 -5.01 26.68
C ASP A 66 -4.86 -4.73 25.18
N TYR A 67 -5.50 -3.67 24.69
CA TYR A 67 -5.37 -3.20 23.32
C TYR A 67 -3.91 -2.93 22.93
N GLN A 68 -3.15 -2.21 23.75
CA GLN A 68 -1.74 -1.92 23.44
C GLN A 68 -0.90 -3.20 23.38
N SER A 69 -1.13 -4.15 24.28
CA SER A 69 -0.42 -5.41 24.30
C SER A 69 -0.69 -6.26 23.05
N ILE A 70 -1.97 -6.39 22.66
CA ILE A 70 -2.40 -7.22 21.53
C ILE A 70 -1.96 -6.55 20.22
N ARG A 71 -2.16 -5.23 20.09
CA ARG A 71 -1.74 -4.45 18.91
C ARG A 71 -0.23 -4.53 18.69
N GLY A 72 0.58 -4.49 19.74
CA GLY A 72 2.03 -4.61 19.64
C GLY A 72 2.47 -5.95 19.02
N ARG A 73 1.83 -7.06 19.44
CA ARG A 73 2.13 -8.39 18.90
C ARG A 73 1.70 -8.53 17.43
N LEU A 74 0.52 -8.01 17.07
CA LEU A 74 0.03 -7.99 15.69
C LEU A 74 0.87 -7.09 14.76
N ALA A 75 1.32 -5.93 15.26
CA ALA A 75 2.20 -5.05 14.49
C ALA A 75 3.55 -5.72 14.20
N PHE A 76 4.10 -6.46 15.17
CA PHE A 76 5.31 -7.24 14.96
C PHE A 76 5.13 -8.29 13.86
N GLU A 77 4.05 -9.09 13.93
CA GLU A 77 3.71 -10.10 12.91
C GLU A 77 3.52 -9.47 11.52
N ALA A 78 2.81 -8.34 11.43
CA ALA A 78 2.64 -7.61 10.18
C ALA A 78 3.98 -7.13 9.59
N THR A 79 4.89 -6.61 10.43
CA THR A 79 6.22 -6.18 9.95
C THR A 79 7.10 -7.34 9.50
N GLU A 80 6.97 -8.53 10.10
CA GLU A 80 7.71 -9.71 9.66
C GLU A 80 7.28 -10.16 8.24
N VAL A 81 5.98 -10.18 7.99
CA VAL A 81 5.40 -10.48 6.68
C VAL A 81 5.86 -9.46 5.64
N LEU A 82 5.84 -8.17 5.98
CA LEU A 82 6.30 -7.09 5.09
C LEU A 82 7.81 -7.12 4.85
N GLY A 83 8.61 -7.41 5.89
CA GLY A 83 10.06 -7.48 5.80
C GLY A 83 10.54 -8.57 4.84
N ARG A 84 9.82 -9.69 4.73
CA ARG A 84 10.13 -10.74 3.76
C ARG A 84 9.93 -10.30 2.31
N SER A 85 8.91 -9.45 2.07
CA SER A 85 8.66 -8.85 0.76
C SER A 85 9.53 -7.63 0.43
N ALA A 86 10.03 -6.92 1.44
CA ALA A 86 10.87 -5.72 1.28
C ALA A 86 12.38 -6.02 1.22
N ALA A 87 12.80 -7.28 1.48
CA ALA A 87 14.21 -7.69 1.39
C ALA A 87 14.77 -7.65 -0.05
N VAL A 88 13.93 -7.45 -1.06
CA VAL A 88 14.35 -7.12 -2.42
C VAL A 88 14.44 -5.59 -2.53
N SER A 89 15.64 -5.05 -2.29
CA SER A 89 16.07 -3.64 -2.53
C SER A 89 16.20 -2.75 -1.28
N ALA A 90 17.27 -2.95 -0.51
CA ALA A 90 17.94 -1.86 0.17
C ALA A 90 19.40 -1.81 -0.28
N PRO A 91 19.86 -0.76 -0.97
CA PRO A 91 21.28 -0.63 -1.33
C PRO A 91 22.09 -0.35 -0.05
N ALA A 92 23.18 -1.09 0.13
CA ALA A 92 24.11 -0.91 1.24
C ALA A 92 24.68 0.53 1.24
N VAL A 93 24.29 1.33 2.22
CA VAL A 93 24.74 2.71 2.39
C VAL A 93 26.18 2.68 2.90
N THR A 94 27.11 3.13 2.05
CA THR A 94 28.48 3.47 2.44
C THR A 94 28.46 4.53 3.53
N THR A 95 29.11 4.23 4.65
CA THR A 95 29.21 5.06 5.85
C THR A 95 29.97 6.36 5.55
N LEU A 96 29.22 7.41 5.18
CA LEU A 96 29.70 8.78 5.34
C LEU A 96 29.89 9.02 6.84
N ARG A 97 31.12 9.38 7.21
CA ARG A 97 31.52 9.71 8.58
C ARG A 97 30.56 10.77 9.14
N GLY A 98 30.14 10.58 10.39
CA GLY A 98 29.10 11.38 11.05
C GLY A 98 29.37 12.88 11.12
N CYS A 99 28.44 13.62 11.72
CA CYS A 99 28.55 15.07 11.83
C CYS A 99 29.74 15.45 12.75
N PRO A 100 30.60 16.40 12.33
CA PRO A 100 31.75 16.84 13.14
C PRO A 100 31.33 17.59 14.42
N GLN A 101 30.08 18.03 14.54
CA GLN A 101 29.58 18.78 15.69
C GLN A 101 28.75 17.92 16.65
N CYS A 102 27.80 17.14 16.13
CA CYS A 102 26.82 16.38 16.92
C CYS A 102 27.16 14.87 17.04
N GLY A 103 28.12 14.36 16.26
CA GLY A 103 28.53 12.95 16.28
C GLY A 103 27.80 12.07 15.24
N PRO A 104 27.52 10.78 15.55
CA PRO A 104 27.04 9.82 14.57
C PRO A 104 25.70 10.24 13.95
N ARG A 105 25.62 10.18 12.62
CA ARG A 105 24.48 10.66 11.82
C ARG A 105 23.58 9.49 11.43
N PRO A 106 22.35 9.39 11.97
CA PRO A 106 21.46 8.24 11.71
C PRO A 106 20.68 8.33 10.39
N GLU A 107 20.58 9.52 9.80
CA GLU A 107 19.76 9.78 8.60
C GLU A 107 20.60 9.84 7.32
N ALA A 108 20.31 8.94 6.37
CA ALA A 108 20.96 8.92 5.06
C ALA A 108 20.39 10.04 4.16
N GLY A 109 21.25 10.91 3.63
CA GLY A 109 20.89 11.87 2.57
C GLY A 109 20.31 13.22 3.01
N ALA A 110 20.25 13.55 4.30
CA ALA A 110 19.77 14.86 4.73
C ALA A 110 20.83 15.96 4.50
N ARG A 111 20.38 17.17 4.13
CA ARG A 111 21.25 18.35 3.88
C ARG A 111 21.81 18.99 5.16
N PHE A 112 21.19 18.76 6.33
CA PHE A 112 21.57 19.33 7.63
C PHE A 112 21.49 18.27 8.77
N CYS A 113 22.25 18.40 9.88
CA CYS A 113 22.14 17.53 11.09
C CYS A 113 20.78 17.73 11.76
N SER A 114 19.94 16.69 11.89
CA SER A 114 18.68 16.77 12.63
C SER A 114 18.82 17.09 14.13
N ALA A 115 19.99 16.83 14.72
CA ALA A 115 20.27 17.16 16.12
C ALA A 115 20.79 18.59 16.34
N CYS A 116 21.57 19.17 15.42
CA CYS A 116 22.24 20.47 15.64
C CYS A 116 22.13 21.49 14.49
N GLY A 117 21.56 21.11 13.34
CA GLY A 117 21.37 21.97 12.18
C GLY A 117 22.60 22.21 11.30
N PHE A 118 23.76 21.61 11.62
CA PHE A 118 24.98 21.82 10.84
C PHE A 118 24.85 21.29 9.39
N PRO A 119 25.22 22.06 8.35
CA PRO A 119 25.11 21.63 6.96
C PRO A 119 26.09 20.49 6.65
N ALA A 120 25.68 19.53 5.82
CA ALA A 120 26.59 18.57 5.24
C ALA A 120 27.47 19.28 4.19
N ALA A 121 28.79 19.27 4.41
CA ALA A 121 29.77 19.82 3.46
C ALA A 121 29.96 18.89 2.26
#